data_AF-A0A8S3WRE5-F1
#
_entry.id   AF-A0A8S3WRE5-F1
#
_cell.length_a   1.000
_cell.length_b   1.000
_cell.length_c   1.000
_cell.angle_alpha   90.00
_cell.angle_beta   90.00
_cell.angle_gamma   90.00
#
_symmetry.space_group_name_H-M   'P 1'
#
loop_
_entity.id
_entity.type
_entity.pdbx_description
1 polymer ?
#
loop_
_entity_poly.entity_id
_entity_poly.type
_entity_poly.pdbx_seq_one_letter_code
_entity_poly.pdbx_strand_id
1 'polypeptide(L)'
;MPKRKLSFNVNLQAKYPFIKQINTPSDVRCGKCRTEFSVSHSGARDIEQHLNSKKHKNADRAAALSSILLTFFKKSDAPTSKDLNIAVTEGV
;
A
#
# COMPACT_ATOMS: atom_id res chain seq x y z
N MET A 1 -4.91 36.98 10.72
CA MET A 1 -6.19 36.25 10.50
C MET A 1 -5.94 34.75 10.67
N PRO A 2 -6.67 34.03 11.54
CA PRO A 2 -6.48 32.59 11.69
C PRO A 2 -6.90 31.87 10.41
N LYS A 3 -6.01 31.10 9.78
CA LYS A 3 -6.36 30.26 8.64
C LYS A 3 -7.31 29.15 9.13
N ARG A 4 -8.49 29.06 8.52
CA ARG A 4 -9.50 28.03 8.84
C ARG A 4 -8.88 26.64 8.62
N LYS A 5 -8.90 25.80 9.65
CA LYS A 5 -8.46 24.40 9.54
C LYS A 5 -9.45 23.63 8.67
N LEU A 6 -8.96 22.91 7.67
CA LEU A 6 -9.77 22.03 6.81
C LEU A 6 -9.90 20.64 7.43
N SER A 7 -11.12 20.10 7.42
CA SER A 7 -11.40 18.72 7.80
C SER A 7 -11.41 17.79 6.58
N PHE A 8 -11.19 16.50 6.81
CA PHE A 8 -11.37 15.45 5.83
C PHE A 8 -12.87 15.27 5.55
N ASN A 9 -13.32 15.78 4.40
CA ASN A 9 -14.73 15.77 4.01
C ASN A 9 -15.06 14.54 3.14
N VAL A 10 -16.36 14.24 3.02
CA VAL A 10 -16.88 13.13 2.19
C VAL A 10 -16.37 13.20 0.74
N ASN A 11 -16.24 14.41 0.17
CA ASN A 11 -15.67 14.61 -1.17
C ASN A 11 -14.20 14.15 -1.28
N LEU A 12 -13.39 14.38 -0.24
CA LEU A 12 -12.00 13.91 -0.20
C LEU A 12 -11.95 12.40 -0.02
N GLN A 13 -12.83 11.83 0.81
CA GLN A 13 -12.93 10.40 0.99
C GLN A 13 -13.34 9.67 -0.29
N ALA A 14 -14.30 10.22 -1.04
CA ALA A 14 -14.72 9.68 -2.33
C ALA A 14 -13.59 9.72 -3.37
N LYS A 15 -12.80 10.81 -3.40
CA LYS A 15 -11.64 10.93 -4.31
C LYS A 15 -10.47 10.05 -3.91
N TYR A 16 -10.25 9.83 -2.61
CA TYR A 16 -9.13 9.06 -2.07
C TYR A 16 -9.63 7.95 -1.13
N PRO A 17 -10.22 6.87 -1.66
CA PRO A 17 -10.86 5.82 -0.84
C PRO A 17 -9.86 5.02 0.01
N PHE A 18 -8.58 5.03 -0.35
CA PHE A 18 -7.51 4.40 0.42
C PHE A 18 -7.05 5.24 1.63
N ILE A 19 -7.54 6.48 1.78
CA ILE A 19 -7.21 7.35 2.90
C ILE A 19 -8.34 7.28 3.92
N LYS A 20 -8.00 7.02 5.17
CA LYS A 20 -8.96 6.91 6.27
C LYS A 20 -8.70 7.99 7.31
N GLN A 21 -9.76 8.60 7.81
CA GLN A 21 -9.66 9.49 8.97
C GLN A 21 -9.26 8.68 10.21
N ILE A 22 -8.46 9.30 11.09
CA ILE A 22 -8.02 8.72 12.36
C ILE A 22 -8.48 9.57 13.55
N ASN A 23 -7.56 10.04 14.40
CA ASN A 23 -7.82 10.66 15.69
C ASN A 23 -8.57 11.98 15.62
N THR A 24 -8.26 12.83 14.64
CA THR A 24 -8.87 14.16 14.50
C THR A 24 -9.57 14.29 13.15
N PRO A 25 -10.52 15.24 12.99
CA PRO A 25 -11.18 15.47 11.70
C PRO A 25 -10.22 15.87 10.59
N SER A 26 -9.00 16.30 10.92
CA SER A 26 -7.97 16.67 9.93
C SER A 26 -6.89 15.62 9.79
N ASP A 27 -6.76 14.67 10.71
CA ASP A 27 -5.72 13.64 10.65
C ASP A 27 -6.21 12.42 9.90
N VAL A 28 -5.39 11.99 8.96
CA VAL A 28 -5.70 10.91 8.05
C VAL A 28 -4.53 9.95 7.94
N ARG A 29 -4.84 8.71 7.62
CA ARG A 29 -3.88 7.64 7.38
C ARG A 29 -4.02 7.12 5.97
N CYS A 30 -2.89 7.05 5.27
CA CYS A 30 -2.83 6.45 3.94
C CYS A 30 -2.78 4.92 4.05
N GLY A 31 -3.76 4.22 3.49
CA GLY A 31 -3.80 2.75 3.49
C GLY A 31 -2.68 2.09 2.67
N LYS A 32 -2.14 2.80 1.65
CA LYS A 32 -1.06 2.27 0.80
C LYS A 32 0.29 2.23 1.51
N CYS A 33 0.71 3.36 2.09
CA CYS A 33 2.01 3.48 2.75
C CYS A 33 1.94 3.42 4.29
N ARG A 34 0.73 3.30 4.85
CA ARG A 34 0.42 3.25 6.30
C ARG A 34 0.83 4.47 7.10
N THR A 35 1.32 5.53 6.44
CA THR A 35 1.73 6.80 7.05
C THR A 35 0.53 7.66 7.43
N GLU A 36 0.64 8.33 8.58
CA GLU A 36 -0.32 9.29 9.11
C GLU A 36 0.12 10.73 8.79
N PHE A 37 -0.82 11.59 8.43
CA PHE A 37 -0.57 13.00 8.12
C PHE A 37 -1.84 13.85 8.34
N SER A 38 -1.67 15.17 8.40
CA SER A 38 -2.79 16.10 8.59
C SER A 38 -3.14 16.82 7.30
N VAL A 39 -4.43 16.97 7.02
CA VAL A 39 -4.98 17.76 5.89
C VAL A 39 -5.49 19.14 6.33
N SER A 40 -5.12 19.57 7.54
CA SER A 40 -5.62 20.80 8.16
C SER A 40 -5.29 22.09 7.40
N HIS A 41 -4.26 22.07 6.56
CA HIS A 41 -3.70 23.28 5.94
C HIS A 41 -4.27 23.55 4.55
N SER A 42 -4.41 22.53 3.72
CA SER A 42 -4.76 22.67 2.31
C SER A 42 -5.61 21.50 1.78
N GLY A 43 -6.08 20.59 2.65
CA GLY A 43 -7.05 19.57 2.29
C GLY A 43 -6.52 18.62 1.22
N ALA A 44 -7.08 18.71 0.01
CA ALA A 44 -6.67 17.94 -1.15
C ALA A 44 -5.18 18.11 -1.51
N ARG A 45 -4.63 19.33 -1.37
CA ARG A 45 -3.23 19.58 -1.75
C ARG A 45 -2.25 18.86 -0.83
N ASP A 46 -2.58 18.72 0.45
CA ASP A 46 -1.76 17.96 1.40
C ASP A 46 -1.74 16.48 1.01
N ILE A 47 -2.87 15.95 0.54
CA ILE A 47 -2.98 14.58 0.00
C ILE A 47 -2.13 14.44 -1.26
N GLU A 48 -2.26 15.35 -2.23
CA GLU A 48 -1.47 15.32 -3.47
C GLU A 48 0.04 15.43 -3.19
N GLN A 49 0.44 16.27 -2.24
CA GLN A 49 1.83 16.38 -1.79
C GLN A 49 2.30 15.07 -1.14
N HIS A 50 1.47 14.46 -0.30
CA HIS A 50 1.76 13.15 0.29
C HIS A 50 1.97 12.09 -0.79
N LEU A 51 1.09 11.99 -1.79
CA LEU A 51 1.20 11.03 -2.90
C LEU A 51 2.48 11.24 -3.72
N ASN A 52 2.90 12.49 -3.90
CA ASN A 52 4.12 12.82 -4.61
C ASN A 52 5.41 12.66 -3.79
N SER A 53 5.29 12.46 -2.47
CA SER A 53 6.42 12.30 -1.56
C SER A 53 7.22 11.03 -1.86
N LYS A 54 8.54 11.11 -1.67
CA LYS A 54 9.46 9.97 -1.82
C LYS A 54 9.04 8.77 -0.94
N LYS A 55 8.52 9.04 0.26
CA LYS A 55 8.04 7.98 1.18
C LYS A 55 6.90 7.18 0.56
N HIS A 56 5.93 7.86 -0.06
CA HIS A 56 4.81 7.20 -0.71
C HIS A 56 5.27 6.40 -1.93
N LYS A 57 6.07 7.01 -2.82
CA LYS A 57 6.61 6.35 -4.02
C LYS A 57 7.43 5.10 -3.68
N ASN A 58 8.26 5.16 -2.64
CA ASN A 58 9.06 4.02 -2.21
C ASN A 58 8.19 2.88 -1.66
N ALA A 59 7.15 3.20 -0.87
CA ALA A 59 6.22 2.21 -0.36
C ALA A 59 5.41 1.54 -1.48
N ASP A 60 4.94 2.33 -2.45
CA ASP A 60 4.22 1.83 -3.63
C ASP A 60 5.12 0.91 -4.47
N ARG A 61 6.38 1.31 -4.71
CA ARG A 61 7.38 0.46 -5.38
C ARG A 61 7.64 -0.85 -4.63
N ALA A 62 7.77 -0.79 -3.30
CA ALA A 62 7.98 -1.99 -2.49
C ALA A 62 6.79 -2.95 -2.55
N ALA A 63 5.56 -2.44 -2.56
CA ALA A 63 4.35 -3.25 -2.73
C ALA A 63 4.28 -3.91 -4.12
N ALA A 64 4.64 -3.19 -5.17
CA ALA A 64 4.72 -3.73 -6.53
C ALA A 64 5.77 -4.85 -6.63
N LEU A 65 6.98 -4.61 -6.11
CA LEU A 65 8.05 -5.62 -6.10
C LEU A 65 7.67 -6.87 -5.28
N SER A 66 6.98 -6.70 -4.16
CA SER A 66 6.51 -7.83 -3.34
C SER A 66 5.53 -8.72 -4.12
N SER A 67 4.62 -8.12 -4.89
CA SER A 67 3.66 -8.85 -5.73
C SER A 67 4.36 -9.62 -6.85
N ILE A 68 5.38 -9.01 -7.45
CA ILE A 68 6.24 -9.63 -8.45
C ILE A 68 6.98 -10.83 -7.84
N LEU A 69 7.69 -10.65 -6.72
CA LEU A 69 8.40 -11.71 -6.03
C LEU A 69 7.48 -12.86 -5.63
N LEU A 70 6.28 -12.58 -5.11
CA LEU A 70 5.30 -13.62 -4.80
C LEU A 70 4.90 -14.43 -6.03
N THR A 71 4.86 -13.82 -7.22
CA THR A 71 4.56 -14.52 -8.47
C THR A 71 5.74 -15.37 -8.94
N PHE A 72 6.96 -14.85 -8.84
CA PHE A 72 8.18 -15.57 -9.21
C PHE A 72 8.48 -16.74 -8.27
N PHE A 73 8.31 -16.54 -6.96
CA PHE A 73 8.55 -17.57 -5.94
C PHE A 73 7.37 -18.54 -5.74
N LYS A 74 6.19 -18.29 -6.32
CA LYS A 74 5.04 -19.23 -6.23
C LYS A 74 5.22 -20.56 -6.97
N LYS A 75 6.38 -20.79 -7.60
CA LYS A 75 6.67 -22.02 -8.37
C LYS A 75 7.53 -23.06 -7.61
N SER A 76 7.62 -23.01 -6.28
CA SER A 76 8.52 -23.93 -5.54
C SER A 76 7.86 -24.93 -4.58
N ASP A 77 6.54 -24.90 -4.35
CA ASP A 77 5.91 -25.77 -3.33
C ASP A 77 4.61 -26.44 -3.80
N ALA A 78 4.63 -26.99 -5.01
CA ALA A 78 3.83 -28.18 -5.27
C ALA A 78 4.77 -29.20 -5.94
N PRO A 79 5.14 -30.30 -5.27
CA PRO A 79 5.72 -31.43 -5.97
C PRO A 79 4.70 -31.82 -7.05
N THR A 80 4.99 -31.49 -8.30
CA THR A 80 4.21 -32.01 -9.41
C THR A 80 4.50 -33.50 -9.39
N SER A 81 3.47 -34.36 -9.42
CA SER A 81 3.53 -35.84 -9.35
C SER A 81 4.66 -36.50 -10.18
N LYS A 82 5.22 -35.78 -11.15
CA LYS A 82 6.37 -36.14 -11.98
C LYS A 82 7.71 -36.22 -11.20
N ASP A 83 7.92 -35.39 -10.18
CA ASP A 83 9.16 -35.34 -9.38
C ASP A 83 9.25 -36.53 -8.40
N LEU A 84 8.11 -37.08 -7.99
CA LEU A 84 8.04 -38.23 -7.08
C LEU A 84 8.51 -39.54 -7.74
N ASN A 85 8.47 -39.63 -9.07
CA ASN A 85 8.83 -40.84 -9.81
C ASN A 85 10.33 -40.95 -10.12
N ILE A 86 11.10 -39.86 -10.03
CA ILE A 86 12.54 -39.89 -10.37
C ILE A 86 13.36 -40.44 -9.19
N ALA A 87 12.95 -40.15 -7.95
CA ALA A 87 13.60 -40.66 -6.74
C ALA A 87 13.40 -42.16 -6.49
N VAL A 88 12.47 -42.82 -7.20
CA VAL A 88 12.17 -44.25 -7.04
C VAL A 88 13.08 -45.13 -7.92
N THR A 89 13.70 -44.59 -8.96
CA THR A 89 14.45 -45.38 -9.95
C THR A 89 15.97 -45.42 -9.78
N GLU A 90 16.56 -44.66 -8.84
CA GLU A 90 18.01 -44.69 -8.59
C GLU A 90 18.41 -45.57 -7.38
N GLY A 91 17.43 -46.28 -6.80
CA GLY A 91 17.61 -47.17 -5.66
C GLY A 91 17.30 -48.64 -6.00
N VAL A 92 18.01 -49.23 -6.97
CA VAL A 92 18.16 -50.69 -7.10
C VAL A 92 19.54 -51.04 -7.66
#